data_AF-A0A9D3NKB1-F1
#
_entry.id   AF-A0A9D3NKB1-F1
#
_cell.length_a   1.000
_cell.length_b   1.000
_cell.length_c   1.000
_cell.angle_alpha   90.00
_cell.angle_beta   90.00
_cell.angle_gamma   90.00
#
_symmetry.space_group_name_H-M   'P 1'
#
loop_
_entity.id
_entity.type
_entity.pdbx_description
1 polymer ?
#
loop_
_entity_poly.entity_id
_entity_poly.type
_entity_poly.pdbx_seq_one_letter_code
_entity_poly.pdbx_strand_id
1 'polypeptide(L)'
;MQVVRMVEDCVVPKPRGRTPVVCALGFVSIAFAMVWLLDSALVREQSGLLVVALSLGATLHSLCLLAEEWLFHSQQRYGGSIQRMLRACFNRATLAGVCVVVLLLVVGCLQWTHEQRVFCVLTSTFYLLLKMFRVLGPAPVEISEVCESRQLNVAHGLAWSFYLGYLKLVIPALEEQVKKDSNQTGVILHSSRLHILLPLSAVAPAKIEEEDHNICFHQNLTEMQMDRAGVRRRVYKHSIYKITNQEKEYLCLLEYATPLLTLYEMSQDNTAGFSEHDRRQQVLLFHRTLSHILETSLECRNRYRLILIDDQQAAADPHYLSTEIIRHLQQQKREIPMDILEELPQPVAEQGVNFHHQDEPLSSLPSLMISQPHSLRSEPEENTDYTQNNHYNHNRYR
;
A
#
# COMPACT_ATOMS: atom_id res chain seq x y z
N MET A 1 -1.04 24.82 -9.11
CA MET A 1 -0.66 23.68 -8.24
C MET A 1 -1.67 23.43 -7.12
N GLN A 2 -2.15 24.47 -6.42
CA GLN A 2 -3.09 24.31 -5.29
C GLN A 2 -4.45 23.72 -5.69
N VAL A 3 -5.10 24.18 -6.77
CA VAL A 3 -6.49 23.74 -7.08
C VAL A 3 -6.58 22.26 -7.47
N VAL A 4 -5.64 21.73 -8.26
CA VAL A 4 -5.63 20.31 -8.69
C VAL A 4 -5.34 19.39 -7.51
N ARG A 5 -4.32 19.74 -6.71
CA ARG A 5 -4.05 19.02 -5.46
C ARG A 5 -5.25 19.12 -4.53
N MET A 6 -5.94 20.26 -4.44
CA MET A 6 -7.13 20.41 -3.60
C MET A 6 -8.30 19.52 -4.04
N VAL A 7 -8.57 19.37 -5.33
CA VAL A 7 -9.64 18.48 -5.82
C VAL A 7 -9.27 17.01 -5.60
N GLU A 8 -8.02 16.62 -5.91
CA GLU A 8 -7.52 15.28 -5.62
C GLU A 8 -7.49 14.97 -4.11
N ASP A 9 -7.10 15.94 -3.27
CA ASP A 9 -7.04 15.83 -1.81
C ASP A 9 -8.44 15.71 -1.17
N CYS A 10 -9.49 16.22 -1.83
CA CYS A 10 -10.87 16.08 -1.39
C CYS A 10 -11.45 14.69 -1.71
N VAL A 11 -10.96 14.04 -2.77
CA VAL A 11 -11.52 12.79 -3.30
C VAL A 11 -10.72 11.57 -2.85
N VAL A 12 -9.39 11.67 -2.75
CA VAL A 12 -8.51 10.56 -2.36
C VAL A 12 -8.42 10.47 -0.83
N PRO A 13 -8.75 9.32 -0.21
CA PRO A 13 -8.74 9.19 1.24
C PRO A 13 -7.30 9.24 1.78
N LYS A 14 -7.11 10.05 2.83
CA LYS A 14 -5.86 10.10 3.59
C LYS A 14 -5.68 8.82 4.41
N PRO A 15 -4.43 8.41 4.70
CA PRO A 15 -4.17 7.33 5.64
C PRO A 15 -4.82 7.59 6.99
N ARG A 16 -5.33 6.54 7.61
CA ARG A 16 -6.00 6.63 8.90
C ARG A 16 -5.03 7.03 10.03
N GLY A 17 -5.51 7.89 10.92
CA GLY A 17 -4.77 8.38 12.08
C GLY A 17 -5.12 7.67 13.39
N ARG A 18 -4.51 8.11 14.49
CA ARG A 18 -4.68 7.51 15.83
C ARG A 18 -5.85 8.08 16.66
N THR A 19 -6.71 8.89 16.05
CA THR A 19 -7.81 9.59 16.74
C THR A 19 -8.74 8.66 17.53
N PRO A 20 -9.18 7.49 17.01
CA PRO A 20 -10.06 6.60 17.76
C PRO A 20 -9.46 6.12 19.10
N VAL A 21 -8.15 5.86 19.11
CA VAL A 21 -7.42 5.44 20.32
C VAL A 21 -7.39 6.56 21.35
N VAL A 22 -7.15 7.81 20.92
CA VAL A 22 -7.14 8.98 21.82
C VAL A 22 -8.52 9.21 22.43
N CYS A 23 -9.59 9.12 21.62
CA CYS A 23 -10.96 9.23 22.11
C CYS A 23 -11.28 8.12 23.12
N ALA A 24 -10.92 6.87 22.82
CA ALA A 24 -11.14 5.74 23.72
C ALA A 24 -10.43 5.93 25.07
N LEU A 25 -9.17 6.37 25.07
CA LEU A 25 -8.43 6.68 26.30
C LEU A 25 -9.12 7.78 27.12
N GLY A 26 -9.65 8.81 26.47
CA GLY A 26 -10.42 9.86 27.12
C GLY A 26 -11.67 9.32 27.81
N PHE A 27 -12.49 8.54 27.10
CA PHE A 27 -13.71 7.95 27.66
C PHE A 27 -13.41 6.97 28.80
N VAL A 28 -12.40 6.10 28.64
CA VAL A 28 -11.99 5.16 29.69
C VAL A 28 -11.53 5.91 30.94
N SER A 29 -10.76 6.99 30.79
CA SER A 29 -10.27 7.79 31.92
C SER A 29 -11.42 8.46 32.67
N ILE A 30 -12.39 9.04 31.95
CA ILE A 30 -13.58 9.67 32.54
C ILE A 30 -14.45 8.63 33.26
N ALA A 31 -14.73 7.50 32.60
CA ALA A 31 -15.53 6.42 33.18
C ALA A 31 -14.87 5.87 34.45
N PHE A 32 -13.56 5.61 34.41
CA PHE A 32 -12.82 5.13 35.57
C PHE A 32 -12.83 6.14 36.72
N ALA A 33 -12.61 7.43 36.44
CA ALA A 33 -12.68 8.48 37.46
C ALA A 33 -14.08 8.57 38.09
N MET A 34 -15.14 8.49 37.29
CA MET A 34 -16.52 8.50 37.78
C MET A 34 -16.80 7.31 38.68
N VAL A 35 -16.49 6.08 38.25
CA VAL A 35 -16.76 4.88 39.06
C VAL A 35 -15.91 4.88 40.33
N TRP A 36 -14.66 5.36 40.26
CA TRP A 36 -13.80 5.52 41.43
C TRP A 36 -14.36 6.50 42.47
N LEU A 37 -14.96 7.62 42.01
CA LEU A 37 -15.61 8.60 42.89
C LEU A 37 -16.88 8.06 43.54
N LEU A 38 -17.62 7.18 42.86
CA LEU A 38 -18.84 6.57 43.40
C LEU A 38 -18.54 5.48 44.44
N ASP A 39 -17.68 4.51 44.10
CA ASP A 39 -17.35 3.39 44.99
C ASP A 39 -15.99 2.75 44.66
N SER A 40 -14.94 3.29 45.27
CA SER A 40 -13.57 2.77 45.10
C SER A 40 -13.37 1.34 45.64
N ALA A 41 -14.18 0.89 46.60
CA ALA A 41 -14.06 -0.44 47.18
C ALA A 41 -14.62 -1.51 46.23
N LEU A 42 -15.80 -1.25 45.66
CA LEU A 42 -16.43 -2.11 44.66
C LEU A 42 -15.58 -2.26 43.40
N VAL A 43 -14.97 -1.17 42.92
CA VAL A 43 -14.04 -1.21 41.77
C VAL A 43 -12.88 -2.16 42.02
N ARG A 44 -12.27 -2.07 43.20
CA ARG A 44 -11.10 -2.89 43.55
C ARG A 44 -11.44 -4.38 43.66
N GLU A 45 -12.63 -4.72 44.13
CA GLU A 45 -13.06 -6.11 44.30
C GLU A 45 -13.55 -6.74 42.98
N GLN A 46 -14.36 -6.02 42.20
CA GLN A 46 -15.02 -6.56 41.01
C GLN A 46 -14.17 -6.48 39.73
N SER A 47 -13.23 -5.53 39.63
CA SER A 47 -12.41 -5.36 38.42
C SER A 47 -11.57 -6.59 38.10
N GLY A 48 -10.95 -7.22 39.11
CA GLY A 48 -10.17 -8.45 38.92
C GLY A 48 -11.02 -9.60 38.41
N LEU A 49 -12.22 -9.78 38.98
CA LEU A 49 -13.15 -10.84 38.58
C LEU A 49 -13.63 -10.65 37.13
N LEU A 50 -13.98 -9.41 36.75
CA LEU A 50 -14.41 -9.07 35.40
C LEU A 50 -13.29 -9.29 34.37
N VAL A 51 -12.06 -8.87 34.68
CA VAL A 51 -10.90 -9.08 33.81
C VAL A 51 -10.63 -10.57 33.59
N VAL A 52 -10.70 -11.38 34.65
CA VAL A 52 -10.55 -12.84 34.56
C VAL A 52 -11.65 -13.45 33.70
N ALA A 53 -12.91 -13.06 33.92
CA ALA A 53 -14.04 -13.60 33.18
C ALA A 53 -13.98 -13.26 31.68
N LEU A 54 -13.64 -12.02 31.33
CA LEU A 54 -13.48 -11.60 29.92
C LEU A 54 -12.27 -12.29 29.28
N SER A 55 -11.16 -12.42 30.02
CA SER A 55 -9.98 -13.14 29.53
C SER A 55 -10.28 -14.62 29.29
N LEU A 56 -10.99 -15.27 30.21
CA LEU A 56 -11.44 -16.66 30.05
C LEU A 56 -12.31 -16.82 28.80
N GLY A 57 -13.32 -15.95 28.60
CA GLY A 57 -14.13 -15.94 27.38
C GLY A 57 -13.31 -15.82 26.09
N ALA A 58 -12.33 -14.90 26.06
CA ALA A 58 -11.45 -14.72 24.90
C ALA A 58 -10.57 -15.96 24.64
N THR A 59 -10.07 -16.61 25.71
CA THR A 59 -9.25 -17.83 25.58
C THR A 59 -10.06 -19.02 25.08
N LEU A 60 -11.31 -19.19 25.56
CA LEU A 60 -12.22 -20.21 25.06
C LEU A 60 -12.52 -20.01 23.58
N HIS A 61 -12.72 -18.77 23.14
CA HIS A 61 -12.91 -18.47 21.72
C HIS A 61 -11.67 -18.83 20.88
N SER A 62 -10.47 -18.48 21.34
CA SER A 62 -9.21 -18.88 20.69
C SER A 62 -9.03 -20.41 20.62
N LEU A 63 -9.50 -21.15 21.64
CA LEU A 63 -9.50 -22.62 21.62
C LEU A 63 -10.47 -23.19 20.58
N CYS A 64 -11.64 -22.57 20.40
CA CYS A 64 -12.56 -22.96 19.32
C CYS A 64 -11.91 -22.77 17.93
N LEU A 65 -11.20 -21.65 17.72
CA LEU A 65 -10.44 -21.42 16.47
C LEU A 65 -9.30 -22.43 16.30
N LEU A 66 -8.59 -22.75 17.38
CA LEU A 66 -7.53 -23.75 17.37
C LEU A 66 -8.05 -25.14 16.99
N ALA A 67 -9.24 -25.51 17.48
CA ALA A 67 -9.85 -26.80 17.16
C ALA A 67 -10.08 -26.96 15.65
N GLU A 68 -10.64 -25.93 14.99
CA GLU A 68 -10.83 -25.91 13.54
C GLU A 68 -9.49 -26.04 12.79
N GLU A 69 -8.51 -25.19 13.14
CA GLU A 69 -7.20 -25.18 12.49
C GLU A 69 -6.44 -26.49 12.69
N TRP A 70 -6.56 -27.11 13.87
CA TRP A 70 -5.89 -28.38 14.18
C TRP A 70 -6.50 -29.55 13.40
N LEU A 71 -7.83 -29.66 13.39
CA LEU A 71 -8.53 -30.78 12.78
C LEU A 71 -8.44 -30.75 11.25
N PHE A 72 -8.55 -29.57 10.62
CA PHE A 72 -8.71 -29.47 9.17
C PHE A 72 -7.52 -28.83 8.43
N HIS A 73 -6.69 -28.02 9.10
CA HIS A 73 -5.69 -27.18 8.41
C HIS A 73 -4.23 -27.36 8.88
N SER A 74 -3.99 -28.22 9.85
CA SER A 74 -2.65 -28.43 10.44
C SER A 74 -1.57 -28.71 9.40
N GLN A 75 -1.81 -29.65 8.47
CA GLN A 75 -0.82 -30.00 7.44
C GLN A 75 -0.77 -28.97 6.31
N GLN A 76 -1.93 -28.58 5.77
CA GLN A 76 -2.01 -27.73 4.57
C GLN A 76 -1.55 -26.29 4.81
N ARG A 77 -1.85 -25.70 5.98
CA ARG A 77 -1.54 -24.29 6.29
C ARG A 77 -0.31 -24.13 7.16
N TYR A 78 -0.03 -25.08 8.05
CA TYR A 78 1.05 -24.95 9.04
C TYR A 78 2.17 -26.00 8.89
N GLY A 79 2.08 -26.91 7.91
CA GLY A 79 3.07 -27.96 7.68
C GLY A 79 3.25 -28.90 8.88
N GLY A 80 2.19 -29.11 9.66
CA GLY A 80 2.22 -29.90 10.90
C GLY A 80 2.86 -29.20 12.11
N SER A 81 3.28 -27.94 11.99
CA SER A 81 3.90 -27.19 13.08
C SER A 81 2.88 -26.63 14.07
N ILE A 82 2.81 -27.26 15.25
CA ILE A 82 1.89 -26.85 16.34
C ILE A 82 2.20 -25.43 16.85
N GLN A 83 3.48 -25.04 16.91
CA GLN A 83 3.88 -23.71 17.39
C GLN A 83 3.36 -22.58 16.50
N ARG A 84 3.43 -22.75 15.17
CA ARG A 84 2.93 -21.75 14.21
C ARG A 84 1.42 -21.60 14.31
N MET A 85 0.71 -22.72 14.48
CA MET A 85 -0.74 -22.75 14.67
C MET A 85 -1.15 -22.06 15.96
N LEU A 86 -0.51 -22.38 17.10
CA LEU A 86 -0.78 -21.71 18.38
C LEU A 86 -0.53 -20.20 18.30
N ARG A 87 0.54 -19.76 17.62
CA ARG A 87 0.84 -18.34 17.42
C ARG A 87 -0.17 -17.64 16.52
N ALA A 88 -0.83 -18.36 15.62
CA ALA A 88 -1.89 -17.82 14.77
C ALA A 88 -3.22 -17.68 15.53
N CYS A 89 -3.58 -18.65 16.38
CA CYS A 89 -4.83 -18.66 17.14
C CYS A 89 -4.80 -17.79 18.41
N PHE A 90 -3.63 -17.65 19.03
CA PHE A 90 -3.43 -16.85 20.24
C PHE A 90 -2.59 -15.61 19.94
N ASN A 91 -3.25 -14.45 19.94
CA ASN A 91 -2.55 -13.18 19.83
C ASN A 91 -1.82 -12.84 21.16
N ARG A 92 -0.90 -11.87 21.14
CA ARG A 92 -0.13 -11.48 22.34
C ARG A 92 -1.01 -11.05 23.53
N ALA A 93 -2.16 -10.43 23.25
CA ALA A 93 -3.09 -9.96 24.27
C ALA A 93 -3.87 -11.11 24.91
N THR A 94 -4.33 -12.11 24.13
CA THR A 94 -4.98 -13.30 24.66
C THR A 94 -4.00 -14.15 25.45
N LEU A 95 -2.75 -14.26 25.00
CA LEU A 95 -1.70 -14.94 25.75
C LEU A 95 -1.42 -14.26 27.10
N ALA A 96 -1.35 -12.92 27.13
CA ALA A 96 -1.27 -12.18 28.39
C ALA A 96 -2.49 -12.44 29.28
N GLY A 97 -3.70 -12.50 28.69
CA GLY A 97 -4.93 -12.88 29.38
C GLY A 97 -4.86 -14.28 29.99
N VAL A 98 -4.35 -15.28 29.25
CA VAL A 98 -4.09 -16.64 29.77
C VAL A 98 -3.15 -16.56 30.97
N CYS A 99 -2.04 -15.82 30.86
CA CYS A 99 -1.08 -15.67 31.96
C CYS A 99 -1.73 -15.03 33.20
N VAL A 100 -2.57 -14.01 33.02
CA VAL A 100 -3.31 -13.37 34.13
C VAL A 100 -4.28 -14.36 34.79
N VAL A 101 -5.05 -15.10 33.99
CA VAL A 101 -5.97 -16.13 34.51
C VAL A 101 -5.20 -17.21 35.27
N VAL A 102 -4.12 -17.74 34.70
CA VAL A 102 -3.29 -18.77 35.33
C VAL A 102 -2.63 -18.25 36.60
N LEU A 103 -2.06 -17.03 36.57
CA LEU A 103 -1.42 -16.43 37.74
C LEU A 103 -2.44 -16.21 38.87
N LEU A 104 -3.65 -15.74 38.57
CA LEU A 104 -4.68 -15.55 39.58
C LEU A 104 -5.24 -16.88 40.10
N LEU A 105 -5.30 -17.92 39.28
CA LEU A 105 -5.65 -19.28 39.72
C LEU A 105 -4.57 -19.90 40.61
N VAL A 106 -3.29 -19.71 40.28
CA VAL A 106 -2.13 -20.26 41.02
C VAL A 106 -1.86 -19.49 42.32
N VAL A 107 -1.84 -18.16 42.27
CA VAL A 107 -1.61 -17.28 43.44
C VAL A 107 -2.84 -17.27 44.36
N GLY A 108 -4.05 -17.36 43.78
CA GLY A 108 -5.30 -17.20 44.52
C GLY A 108 -5.78 -18.44 45.28
N CYS A 109 -5.15 -19.62 45.12
CA CYS A 109 -5.46 -20.88 45.83
C CYS A 109 -6.94 -21.02 46.25
N LEU A 110 -7.85 -20.85 45.28
CA LEU A 110 -9.32 -20.94 45.30
C LEU A 110 -10.03 -20.94 46.68
N GLN A 111 -10.33 -19.74 47.18
CA GLN A 111 -11.57 -19.51 47.94
C GLN A 111 -12.50 -18.51 47.21
N TRP A 112 -12.65 -18.65 45.89
CA TRP A 112 -13.75 -17.97 45.20
C TRP A 112 -15.08 -18.49 45.73
N THR A 113 -15.96 -17.56 46.09
CA THR A 113 -17.33 -17.88 46.50
C THR A 113 -18.07 -18.53 45.34
N HIS A 114 -19.12 -19.31 45.65
CA HIS A 114 -19.96 -19.93 44.63
C HIS A 114 -20.48 -18.89 43.62
N GLU A 115 -20.91 -17.72 44.12
CA GLU A 115 -21.39 -16.59 43.31
C GLU A 115 -20.33 -16.07 42.31
N GLN A 116 -19.07 -15.92 42.74
CA GLN A 116 -17.99 -15.45 41.87
C GLN A 116 -17.67 -16.44 40.75
N ARG A 117 -17.72 -17.76 41.04
CA ARG A 117 -17.53 -18.81 40.03
C ARG A 117 -18.64 -18.81 39.00
N VAL A 118 -19.90 -18.73 39.45
CA VAL A 118 -21.07 -18.66 38.58
C VAL A 118 -20.99 -17.41 37.70
N PHE A 119 -20.61 -16.25 38.26
CA PHE A 119 -20.41 -15.02 37.51
C PHE A 119 -19.35 -15.19 36.41
N CYS A 120 -18.15 -15.70 36.72
CA CYS A 120 -17.10 -15.91 35.72
C CYS A 120 -17.55 -16.82 34.57
N VAL A 121 -18.20 -17.94 34.89
CA VAL A 121 -18.70 -18.90 33.89
C VAL A 121 -19.79 -18.26 33.04
N LEU A 122 -20.74 -17.57 33.66
CA LEU A 122 -21.84 -16.90 32.96
C LEU A 122 -21.32 -15.81 32.00
N THR A 123 -20.45 -14.93 32.48
CA THR A 123 -19.84 -13.87 31.66
C THR A 123 -19.01 -14.44 30.52
N SER A 124 -18.24 -15.51 30.75
CA SER A 124 -17.46 -16.17 29.69
C SER A 124 -18.36 -16.81 28.64
N THR A 125 -19.45 -17.46 29.07
CA THR A 125 -20.43 -18.08 28.17
C THR A 125 -21.15 -17.03 27.34
N PHE A 126 -21.54 -15.92 27.96
CA PHE A 126 -22.17 -14.81 27.24
C PHE A 126 -21.21 -14.14 26.25
N TYR A 127 -19.92 -13.98 26.61
CA TYR A 127 -18.90 -13.52 25.68
C TYR A 127 -18.80 -14.41 24.43
N LEU A 128 -18.77 -15.72 24.62
CA LEU A 128 -18.79 -16.67 23.50
C LEU A 128 -20.06 -16.55 22.66
N LEU A 129 -21.21 -16.43 23.30
CA LEU A 129 -22.50 -16.27 22.62
C LEU A 129 -22.52 -15.00 21.76
N LEU A 130 -22.06 -13.87 22.31
CA LEU A 130 -21.95 -12.60 21.58
C LEU A 130 -20.94 -12.67 20.42
N LYS A 131 -19.84 -13.42 20.58
CA LYS A 131 -18.90 -13.69 19.48
C LYS A 131 -19.51 -14.56 18.40
N MET A 132 -20.24 -15.60 18.78
CA MET A 132 -20.95 -16.50 17.85
C MET A 132 -22.00 -15.75 17.03
N PHE A 133 -22.77 -14.85 17.66
CA PHE A 133 -23.72 -13.98 16.98
C PHE A 133 -23.07 -12.81 16.22
N ARG A 134 -21.73 -12.76 16.17
CA ARG A 134 -20.95 -11.68 15.53
C ARG A 134 -21.22 -10.27 16.06
N VAL A 135 -21.83 -10.15 17.24
CA VAL A 135 -22.05 -8.87 17.93
C VAL A 135 -20.71 -8.24 18.33
N LEU A 136 -19.76 -9.08 18.76
CA LEU A 136 -18.36 -8.71 19.01
C LEU A 136 -17.49 -8.87 17.75
N GLY A 137 -18.08 -8.97 16.57
CA GLY A 137 -17.36 -9.04 15.30
C GLY A 137 -16.74 -7.69 14.92
N PRO A 138 -15.71 -7.67 14.06
CA PRO A 138 -15.13 -6.42 13.62
C PRO A 138 -16.14 -5.62 12.79
N ALA A 139 -16.21 -4.32 13.02
CA ALA A 139 -17.01 -3.42 12.20
C ALA A 139 -16.40 -3.28 10.79
N PRO A 140 -17.19 -2.95 9.75
CA PRO A 140 -16.65 -2.77 8.39
C PRO A 140 -15.48 -1.79 8.31
N VAL A 141 -15.52 -0.74 9.14
CA VAL A 141 -14.45 0.25 9.25
C VAL A 141 -13.15 -0.35 9.79
N GLU A 142 -13.21 -1.28 10.75
CA GLU A 142 -12.04 -1.96 11.32
C GLU A 142 -11.45 -2.96 10.32
N ILE A 143 -12.31 -3.69 9.58
CA ILE A 143 -11.87 -4.58 8.50
C ILE A 143 -11.13 -3.77 7.44
N SER A 144 -11.71 -2.65 7.00
CA SER A 144 -11.08 -1.75 6.03
C SER A 144 -9.73 -1.21 6.53
N GLU A 145 -9.60 -0.87 7.81
CA GLU A 145 -8.33 -0.44 8.40
C GLU A 145 -7.28 -1.54 8.38
N VAL A 146 -7.64 -2.78 8.74
CA VAL A 146 -6.73 -3.92 8.71
C VAL A 146 -6.26 -4.19 7.28
N CYS A 147 -7.17 -4.16 6.30
CA CYS A 147 -6.82 -4.36 4.90
C CYS A 147 -5.90 -3.25 4.37
N GLU A 148 -6.15 -1.98 4.70
CA GLU A 148 -5.35 -0.85 4.26
C GLU A 148 -3.97 -0.81 4.95
N SER A 149 -3.93 -1.00 6.27
CA SER A 149 -2.69 -0.95 7.06
C SER A 149 -1.73 -2.11 6.74
N ARG A 150 -2.27 -3.28 6.40
CA ARG A 150 -1.48 -4.46 6.01
C ARG A 150 -1.30 -4.59 4.50
N GLN A 151 -1.78 -3.63 3.71
CA GLN A 151 -1.67 -3.64 2.24
C GLN A 151 -2.26 -4.91 1.58
N LEU A 152 -3.35 -5.44 2.17
CA LEU A 152 -4.03 -6.67 1.73
C LEU A 152 -5.19 -6.38 0.76
N ASN A 153 -5.32 -5.14 0.29
CA ASN A 153 -6.35 -4.73 -0.64
C ASN A 153 -5.96 -5.03 -2.10
N VAL A 154 -6.96 -5.34 -2.93
CA VAL A 154 -6.79 -5.64 -4.35
C VAL A 154 -6.03 -4.52 -5.07
N ALA A 155 -6.37 -3.26 -4.75
CA ALA A 155 -5.72 -2.08 -5.30
C ALA A 155 -4.19 -2.07 -5.14
N HIS A 156 -3.65 -2.55 -4.00
CA HIS A 156 -2.22 -2.55 -3.76
C HIS A 156 -1.50 -3.57 -4.66
N GLY A 157 -2.05 -4.79 -4.75
CA GLY A 157 -1.53 -5.81 -5.66
C GLY A 157 -1.57 -5.37 -7.12
N LEU A 158 -2.68 -4.75 -7.55
CA LEU A 158 -2.83 -4.23 -8.91
C LEU A 158 -1.85 -3.08 -9.21
N ALA A 159 -1.61 -2.17 -8.27
CA ALA A 159 -0.65 -1.07 -8.45
C ALA A 159 0.78 -1.59 -8.63
N TRP A 160 1.22 -2.55 -7.81
CA TRP A 160 2.53 -3.19 -7.98
C TRP A 160 2.64 -4.01 -9.26
N SER A 161 1.59 -4.75 -9.61
CA SER A 161 1.53 -5.51 -10.86
C SER A 161 1.68 -4.59 -12.08
N PHE A 162 0.96 -3.46 -12.10
CA PHE A 162 1.05 -2.48 -13.18
C PHE A 162 2.41 -1.80 -13.24
N TYR A 163 2.97 -1.44 -12.08
CA TYR A 163 4.30 -0.84 -12.01
C TYR A 163 5.40 -1.80 -12.49
N LEU A 164 5.53 -2.99 -11.88
CA LEU A 164 6.60 -3.95 -12.18
C LEU A 164 6.42 -4.65 -13.54
N GLY A 165 5.16 -4.88 -13.91
CA GLY A 165 4.78 -5.59 -15.13
C GLY A 165 4.86 -4.72 -16.38
N TYR A 166 4.71 -3.40 -16.23
CA TYR A 166 4.57 -2.47 -17.35
C TYR A 166 5.33 -1.15 -17.14
N LEU A 167 4.91 -0.29 -16.22
CA LEU A 167 5.39 1.11 -16.17
C LEU A 167 6.90 1.24 -15.95
N LYS A 168 7.49 0.41 -15.07
CA LYS A 168 8.94 0.40 -14.83
C LYS A 168 9.74 0.06 -16.09
N LEU A 169 9.16 -0.68 -17.01
CA LEU A 169 9.82 -1.09 -18.26
C LEU A 169 9.72 0.00 -19.32
N VAL A 170 8.52 0.58 -19.47
CA VAL A 170 8.20 1.42 -20.63
C VAL A 170 8.54 2.89 -20.41
N ILE A 171 8.28 3.43 -19.22
CA ILE A 171 8.49 4.86 -18.92
C ILE A 171 9.95 5.27 -19.15
N PRO A 172 10.97 4.52 -18.69
CA PRO A 172 12.37 4.96 -18.81
C PRO A 172 12.88 5.04 -20.26
N ALA A 173 12.31 4.26 -21.18
CA ALA A 173 12.68 4.28 -22.59
C ALA A 173 11.81 5.22 -23.44
N LEU A 174 10.68 5.71 -22.90
CA LEU A 174 9.69 6.49 -23.64
C LEU A 174 10.23 7.80 -24.23
N GLU A 175 11.08 8.52 -23.50
CA GLU A 175 11.60 9.82 -23.95
C GLU A 175 12.52 9.67 -25.18
N GLU A 176 13.38 8.64 -25.19
CA GLU A 176 14.22 8.34 -26.34
C GLU A 176 13.38 7.91 -27.55
N GLN A 177 12.32 7.11 -27.31
CA GLN A 177 11.39 6.72 -28.36
C GLN A 177 10.66 7.93 -28.96
N VAL A 178 10.20 8.87 -28.14
CA VAL A 178 9.57 10.11 -28.60
C VAL A 178 10.54 10.96 -29.42
N LYS A 179 11.80 11.11 -28.98
CA LYS A 179 12.83 11.84 -29.73
C LYS A 179 13.09 11.18 -31.10
N LYS A 180 13.19 9.86 -31.13
CA LYS A 180 13.40 9.10 -32.37
C LYS A 180 12.22 9.24 -33.33
N ASP A 181 10.99 9.11 -32.83
CA ASP A 181 9.77 9.25 -33.62
C ASP A 181 9.62 10.67 -34.18
N SER A 182 9.94 11.68 -33.37
CA SER A 182 9.92 13.09 -33.79
C SER A 182 10.92 13.36 -34.93
N ASN A 183 12.13 12.80 -34.86
CA ASN A 183 13.12 12.93 -35.93
C ASN A 183 12.71 12.23 -37.23
N GLN A 184 11.88 11.18 -37.15
CA GLN A 184 11.45 10.41 -38.32
C GLN A 184 10.19 10.98 -38.97
N THR A 185 9.21 11.40 -38.16
CA THR A 185 7.88 11.83 -38.63
C THR A 185 7.72 13.36 -38.67
N GLY A 186 8.59 14.10 -37.99
CA GLY A 186 8.46 15.54 -37.79
C GLY A 186 7.40 15.93 -36.75
N VAL A 187 6.75 14.96 -36.10
CA VAL A 187 5.70 15.20 -35.09
C VAL A 187 6.35 15.65 -33.78
N ILE A 188 5.90 16.79 -33.25
CA ILE A 188 6.39 17.33 -31.98
C ILE A 188 5.29 17.19 -30.93
N LEU A 189 5.56 16.39 -29.90
CA LEU A 189 4.65 16.25 -28.76
C LEU A 189 4.70 17.48 -27.87
N HIS A 190 3.55 17.82 -27.30
CA HIS A 190 3.44 18.87 -26.28
C HIS A 190 4.11 18.47 -24.95
N SER A 191 4.22 17.16 -24.71
CA SER A 191 4.88 16.58 -23.54
C SER A 191 5.35 15.17 -23.88
N SER A 192 6.57 14.84 -23.47
CA SER A 192 7.14 13.48 -23.59
C SER A 192 6.70 12.55 -22.45
N ARG A 193 5.92 13.06 -21.48
CA ARG A 193 5.40 12.27 -20.36
C ARG A 193 4.25 11.36 -20.81
N LEU A 194 4.14 10.19 -20.21
CA LEU A 194 3.00 9.31 -20.37
C LEU A 194 1.82 9.81 -19.52
N HIS A 195 0.69 10.15 -20.15
CA HIS A 195 -0.53 10.56 -19.44
C HIS A 195 -1.41 9.34 -19.23
N ILE A 196 -1.62 8.97 -17.97
CA ILE A 196 -2.38 7.79 -17.59
C ILE A 196 -3.70 8.29 -17.00
N LEU A 197 -4.80 7.87 -17.63
CA LEU A 197 -6.16 8.22 -17.24
C LEU A 197 -6.70 7.23 -16.19
N LEU A 198 -7.31 7.79 -15.15
CA LEU A 198 -7.92 7.04 -14.05
C LEU A 198 -9.35 7.50 -13.79
N PRO A 199 -10.35 6.99 -14.53
CA PRO A 199 -11.77 7.21 -14.23
C PRO A 199 -12.15 6.61 -12.88
N LEU A 200 -12.84 7.38 -12.03
CA LEU A 200 -13.25 6.94 -10.69
C LEU A 200 -14.27 5.80 -10.73
N SER A 201 -15.06 5.71 -11.80
CA SER A 201 -15.99 4.64 -12.10
C SER A 201 -15.27 3.35 -12.52
N ALA A 202 -13.98 3.43 -12.83
CA ALA A 202 -13.19 2.38 -13.48
C ALA A 202 -13.66 2.00 -14.90
N VAL A 203 -14.61 2.74 -15.48
CA VAL A 203 -15.06 2.53 -16.86
C VAL A 203 -13.96 3.04 -17.80
N ALA A 204 -13.30 2.11 -18.47
CA ALA A 204 -12.22 2.41 -19.41
C ALA A 204 -12.57 1.80 -20.79
N PRO A 205 -13.18 2.58 -21.69
CA PRO A 205 -13.50 2.12 -23.03
C PRO A 205 -12.26 1.72 -23.83
N ALA A 206 -12.47 0.89 -24.84
CA ALA A 206 -11.38 0.41 -25.70
C ALA A 206 -10.77 1.53 -26.56
N LYS A 207 -11.55 2.56 -26.88
CA LYS A 207 -11.12 3.73 -27.65
C LYS A 207 -11.45 5.00 -26.88
N ILE A 208 -10.45 5.86 -26.74
CA ILE A 208 -10.61 7.13 -26.00
C ILE A 208 -11.49 8.10 -26.81
N GLU A 209 -11.48 7.98 -28.14
CA GLU A 209 -12.27 8.83 -29.05
C GLU A 209 -13.79 8.63 -28.93
N GLU A 210 -14.21 7.53 -28.29
CA GLU A 210 -15.63 7.24 -28.02
C GLU A 210 -16.16 8.09 -26.86
N GLU A 211 -15.29 8.58 -25.97
CA GLU A 211 -15.66 9.38 -24.80
C GLU A 211 -15.73 10.88 -25.10
N ASP A 212 -14.83 11.39 -25.95
CA ASP A 212 -14.79 12.82 -26.30
C ASP A 212 -14.32 13.01 -27.75
N HIS A 213 -15.18 13.60 -28.58
CA HIS A 213 -14.92 13.84 -30.01
C HIS A 213 -13.78 14.82 -30.28
N ASN A 214 -13.34 15.60 -29.28
CA ASN A 214 -12.16 16.45 -29.42
C ASN A 214 -10.85 15.65 -29.39
N ILE A 215 -10.90 14.37 -29.03
CA ILE A 215 -9.74 13.47 -28.95
C ILE A 215 -9.76 12.54 -30.16
N CYS A 216 -8.69 12.61 -30.96
CA CYS A 216 -8.51 11.77 -32.14
C CYS A 216 -7.20 10.99 -32.01
N PHE A 217 -7.23 9.68 -32.32
CA PHE A 217 -6.00 8.93 -32.51
C PHE A 217 -5.19 9.54 -33.67
N HIS A 218 -3.89 9.73 -33.43
CA HIS A 218 -2.98 10.29 -34.43
C HIS A 218 -2.11 9.18 -35.06
N GLN A 219 -1.28 8.53 -34.24
CA GLN A 219 -0.41 7.44 -34.67
C GLN A 219 0.08 6.62 -33.46
N ASN A 220 0.66 5.45 -33.73
CA ASN A 220 1.38 4.68 -32.71
C ASN A 220 2.85 5.12 -32.67
N LEU A 221 3.43 5.13 -31.47
CA LEU A 221 4.87 5.25 -31.29
C LEU A 221 5.58 3.96 -31.77
N THR A 222 6.87 4.07 -32.10
CA THR A 222 7.70 2.91 -32.42
C THR A 222 7.61 1.84 -31.33
N GLU A 223 7.34 0.60 -31.74
CA GLU A 223 7.16 -0.54 -30.84
C GLU A 223 8.40 -0.84 -30.01
N MET A 224 8.20 -1.15 -28.73
CA MET A 224 9.24 -1.68 -27.85
C MET A 224 9.11 -3.20 -27.75
N GLN A 225 10.22 -3.93 -27.87
CA GLN A 225 10.22 -5.39 -27.78
C GLN A 225 11.19 -5.87 -26.70
N MET A 226 10.75 -6.81 -25.88
CA MET A 226 11.60 -7.48 -24.88
C MET A 226 11.08 -8.87 -24.54
N ASP A 227 11.97 -9.75 -24.10
CA ASP A 227 11.60 -11.10 -23.66
C ASP A 227 11.13 -11.06 -22.20
N ARG A 228 9.94 -11.62 -21.89
CA ARG A 228 9.36 -11.58 -20.54
C ARG A 228 8.60 -12.86 -20.22
N ALA A 229 8.87 -13.45 -19.06
CA ALA A 229 8.14 -14.62 -18.53
C ALA A 229 7.97 -15.76 -19.56
N GLY A 230 9.02 -16.06 -20.34
CA GLY A 230 8.99 -17.10 -21.38
C GLY A 230 8.41 -16.67 -22.73
N VAL A 231 7.83 -15.46 -22.83
CA VAL A 231 7.36 -14.87 -24.09
C VAL A 231 8.52 -14.11 -24.74
N ARG A 232 8.97 -14.60 -25.90
CA ARG A 232 9.98 -13.92 -26.70
C ARG A 232 9.38 -12.76 -27.49
N ARG A 233 10.11 -11.65 -27.57
CA ARG A 233 9.75 -10.41 -28.31
C ARG A 233 8.35 -9.92 -27.97
N ARG A 234 8.03 -9.86 -26.68
CA ARG A 234 6.79 -9.24 -26.22
C ARG A 234 6.79 -7.77 -26.61
N VAL A 235 5.72 -7.34 -27.28
CA VAL A 235 5.57 -6.00 -27.84
C VAL A 235 4.83 -5.09 -26.87
N TYR A 236 5.34 -3.89 -26.67
CA TYR A 236 4.69 -2.79 -25.95
C TYR A 236 4.46 -1.63 -26.92
N LYS A 237 3.24 -1.09 -26.93
CA LYS A 237 2.79 -0.04 -27.87
C LYS A 237 2.22 1.12 -27.08
N HIS A 238 2.46 2.33 -27.58
CA HIS A 238 1.85 3.55 -27.05
C HIS A 238 1.24 4.33 -28.21
N SER A 239 0.13 4.99 -27.92
CA SER A 239 -0.64 5.77 -28.89
C SER A 239 -0.47 7.25 -28.63
N ILE A 240 -0.23 8.01 -29.71
CA ILE A 240 -0.24 9.47 -29.70
C ILE A 240 -1.65 9.92 -30.07
N TYR A 241 -2.20 10.82 -29.27
CA TYR A 241 -3.51 11.41 -29.51
C TYR A 241 -3.37 12.90 -29.81
N LYS A 242 -4.22 13.35 -30.73
CA LYS A 242 -4.44 14.76 -31.07
C LYS A 242 -5.70 15.24 -30.37
N ILE A 243 -5.58 16.31 -29.59
CA ILE A 243 -6.67 16.92 -28.85
C ILE A 243 -6.89 18.33 -29.36
N THR A 244 -8.10 18.64 -29.82
CA THR A 244 -8.44 19.96 -30.39
C THR A 244 -9.29 20.77 -29.43
N ASN A 245 -8.90 22.02 -29.16
CA ASN A 245 -9.70 22.96 -28.38
C ASN A 245 -9.57 24.37 -28.97
N GLN A 246 -10.69 24.94 -29.42
CA GLN A 246 -10.77 26.31 -29.95
C GLN A 246 -9.63 26.60 -30.95
N GLU A 247 -9.50 25.75 -31.97
CA GLU A 247 -8.49 25.83 -33.05
C GLU A 247 -7.03 25.52 -32.64
N LYS A 248 -6.74 25.28 -31.36
CA LYS A 248 -5.43 24.81 -30.89
C LYS A 248 -5.38 23.29 -30.84
N GLU A 249 -4.26 22.75 -31.29
CA GLU A 249 -4.01 21.31 -31.32
C GLU A 249 -2.95 20.93 -30.29
N TYR A 250 -3.23 19.90 -29.51
CA TYR A 250 -2.34 19.33 -28.51
C TYR A 250 -2.04 17.88 -28.87
N LEU A 251 -0.77 17.49 -28.84
CA LEU A 251 -0.31 16.13 -29.14
C LEU A 251 0.34 15.54 -27.90
N CYS A 252 -0.15 14.40 -27.41
CA CYS A 252 0.38 13.75 -26.21
C CYS A 252 0.21 12.22 -26.25
N LEU A 253 1.04 11.53 -25.46
CA LEU A 253 0.88 10.11 -25.17
C LEU A 253 -0.16 9.92 -24.09
N LEU A 254 -1.20 9.13 -24.38
CA LEU A 254 -2.36 8.96 -23.53
C LEU A 254 -2.79 7.48 -23.48
N GLU A 255 -3.10 6.98 -22.30
CA GLU A 255 -3.61 5.62 -22.09
C GLU A 255 -4.50 5.55 -20.84
N TYR A 256 -5.42 4.60 -20.79
CA TYR A 256 -6.10 4.23 -19.55
C TYR A 256 -5.23 3.33 -18.68
N ALA A 257 -5.32 3.49 -17.36
CA ALA A 257 -4.75 2.51 -16.44
C ALA A 257 -5.48 1.16 -16.58
N THR A 258 -4.87 0.20 -17.27
CA THR A 258 -5.46 -1.11 -17.56
C THR A 258 -6.02 -1.84 -16.33
N PRO A 259 -5.41 -1.81 -15.14
CA PRO A 259 -5.98 -2.47 -13.96
C PRO A 259 -7.37 -1.97 -13.54
N LEU A 260 -7.79 -0.77 -13.98
CA LEU A 260 -9.12 -0.26 -13.71
C LEU A 260 -10.19 -1.07 -14.44
N LEU A 261 -9.90 -1.52 -15.68
CA LEU A 261 -10.79 -2.42 -16.40
C LEU A 261 -11.02 -3.72 -15.60
N THR A 262 -9.96 -4.27 -14.99
CA THR A 262 -10.09 -5.45 -14.11
C THR A 262 -11.00 -5.17 -12.91
N LEU A 263 -10.86 -4.01 -12.26
CA LEU A 263 -11.76 -3.62 -11.17
C LEU A 263 -13.22 -3.46 -11.65
N TYR A 264 -13.42 -2.93 -12.85
CA TYR A 264 -14.74 -2.83 -13.45
C TYR A 264 -15.34 -4.20 -13.73
N GLU A 265 -14.63 -5.10 -14.41
CA GLU A 265 -15.08 -6.46 -14.71
C GLU A 265 -15.38 -7.26 -13.43
N MET A 266 -14.53 -7.16 -12.40
CA MET A 266 -14.79 -7.75 -11.09
C MET A 266 -16.11 -7.27 -10.48
N SER A 267 -16.49 -6.01 -10.71
CA SER A 267 -17.76 -5.48 -10.18
C SER A 267 -18.99 -5.90 -10.98
N GLN A 268 -18.81 -6.34 -12.23
CA GLN A 268 -19.89 -6.87 -13.05
C GLN A 268 -20.15 -8.36 -12.78
N ASP A 269 -19.16 -9.06 -12.22
CA ASP A 269 -19.28 -10.46 -11.84
C ASP A 269 -19.86 -10.61 -10.42
N ASN A 270 -21.10 -11.10 -10.35
CA ASN A 270 -21.79 -11.33 -9.07
C ASN A 270 -21.06 -12.32 -8.15
N THR A 271 -20.16 -13.18 -8.67
CA THR A 271 -19.40 -14.15 -7.87
C THR A 271 -18.25 -13.52 -7.11
N ALA A 272 -17.75 -12.36 -7.54
CA ALA A 272 -16.64 -11.67 -6.89
C ALA A 272 -17.05 -10.98 -5.59
N GLY A 273 -18.35 -10.71 -5.38
CA GLY A 273 -18.85 -9.97 -4.23
C GLY A 273 -18.31 -8.54 -4.15
N PHE A 274 -18.04 -7.92 -5.30
CA PHE A 274 -17.37 -6.63 -5.40
C PHE A 274 -18.35 -5.55 -5.88
N SER A 275 -18.80 -4.68 -4.98
CA SER A 275 -19.81 -3.68 -5.33
C SER A 275 -19.21 -2.49 -6.11
N GLU A 276 -20.07 -1.67 -6.72
CA GLU A 276 -19.66 -0.39 -7.32
C GLU A 276 -19.02 0.56 -6.29
N HIS A 277 -19.52 0.56 -5.05
CA HIS A 277 -18.95 1.35 -3.97
C HIS A 277 -17.53 0.88 -3.63
N ASP A 278 -17.34 -0.44 -3.49
CA ASP A 278 -16.03 -1.05 -3.25
C ASP A 278 -15.07 -0.77 -4.40
N ARG A 279 -15.56 -0.86 -5.65
CA ARG A 279 -14.82 -0.51 -6.86
C ARG A 279 -14.27 0.90 -6.79
N ARG A 280 -15.12 1.90 -6.56
CA ARG A 280 -14.69 3.30 -6.44
C ARG A 280 -13.63 3.46 -5.34
N GLN A 281 -13.83 2.84 -4.19
CA GLN A 281 -12.84 2.87 -3.10
C GLN A 281 -11.50 2.25 -3.52
N GLN A 282 -11.51 1.11 -4.23
CA GLN A 282 -10.29 0.48 -4.73
C GLN A 282 -9.60 1.32 -5.81
N VAL A 283 -10.32 2.04 -6.68
CA VAL A 283 -9.70 2.98 -7.65
C VAL A 283 -8.92 4.07 -6.90
N LEU A 284 -9.50 4.66 -5.87
CA LEU A 284 -8.85 5.69 -5.07
C LEU A 284 -7.61 5.17 -4.34
N LEU A 285 -7.70 3.96 -3.77
CA LEU A 285 -6.55 3.30 -3.14
C LEU A 285 -5.48 2.91 -4.17
N PHE A 286 -5.88 2.54 -5.38
CA PHE A 286 -4.97 2.21 -6.49
C PHE A 286 -4.21 3.47 -6.92
N HIS A 287 -4.92 4.57 -7.17
CA HIS A 287 -4.31 5.87 -7.47
C HIS A 287 -3.30 6.26 -6.39
N ARG A 288 -3.71 6.28 -5.11
CA ARG A 288 -2.83 6.66 -4.01
C ARG A 288 -1.58 5.79 -3.92
N THR A 289 -1.75 4.47 -4.07
CA THR A 289 -0.65 3.51 -3.99
C THR A 289 0.29 3.68 -5.18
N LEU A 290 -0.25 3.78 -6.40
CA LEU A 290 0.52 3.95 -7.63
C LEU A 290 1.30 5.27 -7.62
N SER A 291 0.67 6.37 -7.20
CA SER A 291 1.34 7.67 -7.02
C SER A 291 2.52 7.53 -6.06
N HIS A 292 2.33 6.88 -4.91
CA HIS A 292 3.43 6.66 -3.96
C HIS A 292 4.58 5.83 -4.56
N ILE A 293 4.27 4.75 -5.28
CA ILE A 293 5.26 3.90 -5.96
C ILE A 293 6.05 4.71 -6.99
N LEU A 294 5.35 5.47 -7.85
CA LEU A 294 5.98 6.19 -8.96
C LEU A 294 6.80 7.40 -8.48
N GLU A 295 6.36 8.12 -7.45
CA GLU A 295 7.15 9.21 -6.84
C GLU A 295 8.43 8.68 -6.15
N THR A 296 8.39 7.46 -5.62
CA THR A 296 9.57 6.83 -5.00
C THR A 296 10.52 6.24 -6.05
N SER A 297 10.05 5.99 -7.28
CA SER A 297 10.84 5.42 -8.37
C SER A 297 11.68 6.48 -9.09
N LEU A 298 13.00 6.42 -8.93
CA LEU A 298 13.94 7.37 -9.57
C LEU A 298 13.87 7.37 -11.10
N GLU A 299 13.55 6.22 -11.70
CA GLU A 299 13.47 6.03 -13.15
C GLU A 299 12.17 6.55 -13.76
N CYS A 300 11.09 6.60 -12.95
CA CYS A 300 9.76 6.97 -13.42
C CYS A 300 9.35 8.38 -13.01
N ARG A 301 9.84 8.90 -11.88
CA ARG A 301 9.50 10.23 -11.38
C ARG A 301 9.67 11.28 -12.48
N ASN A 302 8.75 12.24 -12.55
CA ASN A 302 8.72 13.31 -13.56
C ASN A 302 8.55 12.88 -15.04
N ARG A 303 8.36 11.59 -15.34
CA ARG A 303 8.18 11.05 -16.71
C ARG A 303 6.77 10.53 -17.00
N TYR A 304 5.85 10.70 -16.05
CA TYR A 304 4.46 10.32 -16.16
C TYR A 304 3.55 11.45 -15.67
N ARG A 305 2.26 11.33 -15.95
CA ARG A 305 1.21 12.12 -15.32
C ARG A 305 -0.02 11.26 -15.09
N LEU A 306 -0.41 11.09 -13.83
CA LEU A 306 -1.71 10.54 -13.49
C LEU A 306 -2.76 11.64 -13.61
N ILE A 307 -3.90 11.29 -14.20
CA ILE A 307 -5.06 12.18 -14.36
C ILE A 307 -6.27 11.42 -13.82
N LEU A 308 -6.75 11.85 -12.66
CA LEU A 308 -7.97 11.31 -12.04
C LEU A 308 -9.18 11.97 -12.72
N ILE A 309 -10.09 11.17 -13.27
CA ILE A 309 -11.25 11.66 -14.02
C ILE A 309 -12.49 11.46 -13.14
N ASP A 310 -13.22 12.56 -12.88
CA ASP A 310 -14.51 12.52 -12.20
C ASP A 310 -15.62 12.24 -13.20
N ASP A 311 -16.13 11.02 -13.19
CA ASP A 311 -17.15 10.57 -14.14
C ASP A 311 -18.47 11.34 -14.00
N GLN A 312 -18.76 11.93 -12.84
CA GLN A 312 -19.95 12.77 -12.68
C GLN A 312 -19.83 14.06 -13.49
N GLN A 313 -18.62 14.63 -13.55
CA GLN A 313 -18.33 15.81 -14.35
C GLN A 313 -18.24 15.43 -15.83
N ALA A 314 -17.65 14.28 -16.14
CA ALA A 314 -17.63 13.75 -17.51
C ALA A 314 -19.03 13.49 -18.07
N ALA A 315 -19.98 13.03 -17.23
CA ALA A 315 -21.37 12.86 -17.64
C ALA A 315 -22.11 14.21 -17.84
N ALA A 316 -21.68 15.28 -17.17
CA ALA A 316 -22.30 16.60 -17.27
C ALA A 316 -21.77 17.42 -18.45
N ASP A 317 -20.50 17.25 -18.81
CA ASP A 317 -19.84 17.94 -19.91
C ASP A 317 -19.15 16.93 -20.85
N PRO A 318 -19.63 16.75 -22.10
CA PRO A 318 -19.05 15.81 -23.05
C PRO A 318 -17.61 16.16 -23.47
N HIS A 319 -17.15 17.39 -23.20
CA HIS A 319 -15.79 17.83 -23.48
C HIS A 319 -14.90 17.94 -22.22
N TYR A 320 -15.37 17.37 -21.11
CA TYR A 320 -14.63 17.37 -19.85
C TYR A 320 -13.25 16.70 -20.00
N LEU A 321 -13.18 15.56 -20.66
CA LEU A 321 -11.95 14.77 -20.78
C LEU A 321 -10.86 15.53 -21.55
N SER A 322 -11.18 16.04 -22.74
CA SER A 322 -10.23 16.85 -23.51
C SER A 322 -9.79 18.11 -22.76
N THR A 323 -10.73 18.79 -22.10
CA THR A 323 -10.45 19.98 -21.29
C THR A 323 -9.49 19.66 -20.15
N GLU A 324 -9.72 18.57 -19.44
CA GLU A 324 -8.91 18.16 -18.30
C GLU A 324 -7.50 17.75 -18.74
N ILE A 325 -7.36 16.99 -19.82
CA ILE A 325 -6.05 16.64 -20.37
C ILE A 325 -5.28 17.89 -20.79
N ILE A 326 -5.93 18.82 -21.50
CA ILE A 326 -5.30 20.10 -21.89
C ILE A 326 -4.87 20.90 -20.67
N ARG A 327 -5.69 20.94 -19.62
CA ARG A 327 -5.37 21.61 -18.35
C ARG A 327 -4.08 21.03 -17.74
N HIS A 328 -3.93 19.71 -17.76
CA HIS A 328 -2.71 19.03 -17.30
C HIS A 328 -1.51 19.33 -18.20
N LEU A 329 -1.65 19.30 -19.52
CA LEU A 329 -0.58 19.64 -20.48
C LEU A 329 -0.09 21.08 -20.32
N GLN A 330 -1.02 22.03 -20.16
CA GLN A 330 -0.68 23.43 -19.95
C GLN A 330 0.00 23.66 -18.59
N GLN A 331 -0.40 22.91 -17.56
CA GLN A 331 0.25 22.96 -16.26
C GLN A 331 1.70 22.50 -16.34
N GLN A 332 2.00 21.42 -17.07
CA GLN A 332 3.35 20.90 -17.25
C GLN A 332 4.29 21.93 -17.90
N LYS A 333 3.81 22.74 -18.85
CA LYS A 333 4.61 23.82 -19.46
C LYS A 333 5.10 24.86 -18.44
N ARG A 334 4.44 24.97 -17.28
CA ARG A 334 4.80 25.89 -16.19
C ARG A 334 5.63 25.21 -15.09
N GLU A 335 5.80 23.89 -15.15
CA GLU A 335 6.65 23.13 -14.24
C GLU A 335 8.09 23.21 -14.74
N ILE A 336 9.03 23.58 -13.87
CA ILE A 336 10.47 23.63 -14.20
C ILE A 336 10.93 22.18 -14.47
N PRO A 337 11.52 21.85 -15.64
CA PRO A 337 12.14 20.55 -15.85
C PRO A 337 13.28 20.38 -14.83
N MET A 338 13.23 19.32 -14.03
CA MET A 338 14.28 19.01 -13.03
C MET A 338 15.55 18.42 -13.66
N ASP A 339 15.73 18.54 -14.98
CA ASP A 339 16.93 18.08 -15.71
C ASP A 339 18.02 19.16 -15.77
N ILE A 340 18.39 19.70 -14.60
CA ILE A 340 19.65 20.44 -14.48
C ILE A 340 20.47 19.78 -13.37
N LEU A 341 21.13 18.67 -13.73
CA LEU A 341 22.46 18.44 -13.21
C LEU A 341 23.37 19.32 -14.07
N GLU A 342 23.52 20.58 -13.68
CA GLU A 342 24.55 21.46 -14.25
C GLU A 342 25.87 20.68 -14.14
N GLU A 343 26.51 20.42 -15.28
CA GLU A 343 27.89 19.96 -15.31
C GLU A 343 28.71 20.94 -14.44
N LEU A 344 29.15 20.47 -13.28
CA LEU A 344 30.09 21.21 -12.45
C LEU A 344 31.28 21.59 -13.33
N PRO A 345 31.65 22.87 -13.43
CA PRO A 345 32.81 23.29 -14.21
C PRO A 345 34.04 22.55 -13.69
N GLN A 346 34.81 21.95 -14.60
CA GLN A 346 36.11 21.37 -14.28
C GLN A 346 36.96 22.41 -13.52
N PRO A 347 37.60 22.05 -12.40
CA PRO A 347 38.40 23.00 -11.65
C PRO A 347 39.57 23.48 -12.51
N VAL A 348 39.63 24.80 -12.67
CA VAL A 348 40.71 25.55 -13.31
C VAL A 348 42.04 25.21 -12.64
N ALA A 349 43.06 24.93 -13.43
CA ALA A 349 44.41 24.67 -12.95
C ALA A 349 44.99 25.90 -12.25
N GLU A 350 45.17 25.85 -10.93
CA GLU A 350 45.92 26.85 -10.19
C GLU A 350 47.41 26.65 -10.43
N GLN A 351 48.03 27.70 -10.98
CA GLN A 351 49.47 27.82 -11.17
C GLN A 351 50.15 28.06 -9.83
N GLY A 352 51.26 27.35 -9.64
CA GLY A 352 51.85 27.08 -8.33
C GLY A 352 52.45 28.25 -7.57
N VAL A 353 52.55 28.05 -6.26
CA VAL A 353 53.57 28.67 -5.41
C VAL A 353 54.28 27.55 -4.65
N ASN A 354 55.58 27.41 -4.91
CA ASN A 354 56.49 26.45 -4.30
C ASN A 354 56.72 26.74 -2.82
N PHE A 355 56.61 25.73 -1.95
CA PHE A 355 57.44 25.61 -0.75
C PHE A 355 57.88 24.16 -0.52
N HIS A 356 59.14 24.02 -0.14
CA HIS A 356 59.97 22.82 -0.09
C HIS A 356 59.72 21.89 1.11
N HIS A 357 60.17 20.63 0.93
CA HIS A 357 60.46 19.54 1.90
C HIS A 357 59.28 18.65 2.30
N GLN A 358 59.36 17.31 2.33
CA GLN A 358 60.48 16.35 2.34
C GLN A 358 59.93 14.97 1.94
N ASP A 359 60.73 14.13 1.27
CA ASP A 359 60.36 12.79 0.83
C ASP A 359 60.24 11.79 2.00
N GLU A 360 59.09 11.11 2.14
CA GLU A 360 58.99 9.75 2.68
C GLU A 360 57.99 8.92 1.86
N PRO A 361 58.33 7.69 1.40
CA PRO A 361 57.43 6.87 0.61
C PRO A 361 56.80 5.76 1.46
N LEU A 362 55.50 5.83 1.76
CA LEU A 362 54.80 4.71 2.40
C LEU A 362 53.35 4.53 1.91
N SER A 363 53.12 3.28 1.48
CA SER A 363 51.89 2.49 1.64
C SER A 363 50.78 2.58 0.57
N SER A 364 50.86 1.60 -0.33
CA SER A 364 49.85 0.93 -1.17
C SER A 364 48.36 1.29 -1.04
N LEU A 365 47.74 1.51 -2.21
CA LEU A 365 46.29 1.50 -2.49
C LEU A 365 45.59 0.22 -1.99
N PRO A 366 44.38 0.31 -1.41
CA PRO A 366 43.59 -0.87 -1.06
C PRO A 366 43.02 -1.54 -2.32
N SER A 367 43.37 -2.81 -2.52
CA SER A 367 42.81 -3.68 -3.55
C SER A 367 41.43 -4.18 -3.12
N LEU A 368 40.39 -3.83 -3.89
CA LEU A 368 39.04 -4.37 -3.74
C LEU A 368 39.01 -5.83 -4.20
N MET A 369 38.74 -6.75 -3.27
CA MET A 369 38.53 -8.17 -3.56
C MET A 369 37.19 -8.37 -4.28
N ILE A 370 37.24 -8.71 -5.57
CA ILE A 370 36.09 -9.13 -6.37
C ILE A 370 36.00 -10.67 -6.26
N SER A 371 34.96 -11.18 -5.59
CA SER A 371 34.65 -12.60 -5.55
C SER A 371 34.05 -13.09 -6.88
N GLN A 372 34.44 -14.30 -7.30
CA GLN A 372 33.97 -14.96 -8.53
C GLN A 372 32.47 -15.30 -8.51
N PRO A 373 31.81 -15.37 -9.70
CA PRO A 373 30.36 -15.47 -9.80
C PRO A 373 29.81 -16.83 -9.34
N HIS A 374 28.81 -16.79 -8.47
CA HIS A 374 28.04 -17.97 -8.04
C HIS A 374 26.78 -18.15 -8.91
N SER A 375 26.41 -19.42 -9.15
CA SER A 375 25.27 -19.84 -9.96
C SER A 375 23.93 -19.38 -9.37
N LEU A 376 23.05 -18.83 -10.23
CA LEU A 376 21.70 -18.33 -9.90
C LEU A 376 20.71 -19.46 -9.62
N ARG A 377 20.89 -20.16 -8.51
CA ARG A 377 19.83 -20.94 -7.89
C ARG A 377 19.78 -20.66 -6.39
N SER A 378 19.37 -19.45 -6.05
CA SER A 378 18.92 -19.13 -4.69
C SER A 378 17.40 -19.27 -4.64
N GLU A 379 16.91 -20.14 -3.76
CA GLU A 379 15.53 -20.10 -3.30
C GLU A 379 15.24 -18.70 -2.71
N PRO A 380 14.01 -18.17 -2.82
CA PRO A 380 13.72 -16.83 -2.30
C PRO A 380 13.82 -16.84 -0.77
N GLU A 381 14.78 -16.08 -0.23
CA GLU A 381 14.78 -15.68 1.17
C GLU A 381 13.58 -14.75 1.42
N GLU A 382 12.55 -15.27 2.08
CA GLU A 382 11.46 -14.48 2.64
C GLU A 382 11.98 -13.62 3.80
N ASN A 383 12.19 -12.32 3.54
CA ASN A 383 12.42 -11.33 4.59
C ASN A 383 11.14 -11.14 5.42
N THR A 384 11.09 -11.78 6.59
CA THR A 384 10.08 -11.51 7.63
C THR A 384 10.70 -10.73 8.80
N ASP A 385 11.01 -9.46 8.57
CA ASP A 385 11.40 -8.55 9.64
C ASP A 385 10.15 -7.99 10.35
N TYR A 386 9.73 -8.68 11.41
CA TYR A 386 9.04 -8.04 12.52
C TYR A 386 9.67 -8.44 13.86
N THR A 387 10.11 -7.40 14.56
CA THR A 387 10.54 -7.30 15.97
C THR A 387 12.01 -7.61 16.29
N GLN A 388 12.82 -6.54 16.24
CA GLN A 388 14.07 -6.43 16.99
C GLN A 388 13.92 -5.33 18.05
N ASN A 389 13.92 -5.74 19.32
CA ASN A 389 14.45 -5.06 20.52
C ASN A 389 13.89 -5.76 21.77
N ASN A 390 14.64 -6.05 22.83
CA ASN A 390 16.07 -6.09 23.10
C ASN A 390 16.15 -6.63 24.54
N HIS A 391 17.03 -7.61 24.85
CA HIS A 391 17.96 -7.58 25.98
C HIS A 391 18.54 -8.97 26.33
N TYR A 392 19.85 -9.04 26.10
CA TYR A 392 20.89 -9.68 26.90
C TYR A 392 20.48 -10.33 28.23
N ASN A 393 20.88 -11.58 28.42
CA ASN A 393 21.97 -11.83 29.36
C ASN A 393 22.75 -13.12 29.08
N HIS A 394 23.95 -13.11 29.62
CA HIS A 394 25.15 -13.83 29.24
C HIS A 394 25.35 -15.11 30.07
N ASN A 395 26.18 -16.03 29.54
CA ASN A 395 26.84 -17.18 30.19
C ASN A 395 25.96 -18.41 30.53
N ARG A 396 26.42 -19.66 30.34
CA ARG A 396 27.75 -20.20 30.62
C ARG A 396 27.93 -21.58 29.96
N TYR A 397 29.16 -21.86 29.54
CA TYR A 397 29.78 -23.18 29.34
C TYR A 397 29.13 -24.37 30.09
N ARG A 398 28.69 -25.40 29.35
CA ARG A 398 29.30 -26.75 29.34
C ARG A 398 28.65 -27.65 28.29
#